data_AF-A0A9P4PH78-F1
#
_entry.id   AF-A0A9P4PH78-F1
#
_cell.length_a   1.000
_cell.length_b   1.000
_cell.length_c   1.000
_cell.angle_alpha   90.00
_cell.angle_beta   90.00
_cell.angle_gamma   90.00
#
_symmetry.space_group_name_H-M   'P 1'
#
loop_
_entity.id
_entity.type
_entity.pdbx_description
1 polymer ?
#
loop_
_entity_poly.entity_id
_entity_poly.type
_entity_poly.pdbx_seq_one_letter_code
_entity_poly.pdbx_strand_id
1 'polypeptide(L)'
;MDDSLWSEVERMAQAAGAADAQIADEYPYPETIERWARLFGYSRLEAVKLITSQREDVTRERITDEHWALIKDAEERAGYDREAYEHRQQLPELFKNNGATIPVQGQEGGLMFGFRMGGLLKSAEKVKEVGEMEKLPKVEDGWSDMGPVKFCMVDMETKAKLEEWLAQQVLLKQ
;
A
#
# COMPACT_ATOMS: atom_id res chain seq x y z
N MET A 1 -14.53 34.08 -4.96
CA MET A 1 -13.21 33.60 -4.51
C MET A 1 -13.36 32.10 -4.35
N ASP A 2 -12.37 31.35 -4.79
CA ASP A 2 -12.48 29.91 -5.01
C ASP A 2 -12.49 29.15 -3.68
N ASP A 3 -13.66 28.63 -3.28
CA ASP A 3 -13.81 27.79 -2.09
C ASP A 3 -12.93 26.53 -2.16
N SER A 4 -12.57 26.08 -3.37
CA SER A 4 -11.69 24.91 -3.58
C SER A 4 -10.24 25.16 -3.16
N LEU A 5 -9.75 26.40 -3.28
CA LEU A 5 -8.39 26.74 -2.86
C LEU A 5 -8.29 26.77 -1.33
N TRP A 6 -9.31 27.32 -0.68
CA TRP A 6 -9.34 27.40 0.78
C TRP A 6 -9.50 26.02 1.43
N SER A 7 -10.35 25.16 0.87
CA SER A 7 -10.49 23.78 1.35
C SER A 7 -9.19 23.00 1.23
N GLU A 8 -8.43 23.21 0.16
CA GLU A 8 -7.15 22.53 -0.05
C GLU A 8 -6.08 23.02 0.93
N VAL A 9 -6.00 24.34 1.16
CA VAL A 9 -5.09 24.91 2.16
C VAL A 9 -5.43 24.43 3.57
N GLU A 10 -6.71 24.34 3.92
CA GLU A 10 -7.15 23.83 5.22
C GLU A 10 -6.78 22.35 5.40
N ARG A 11 -6.96 21.53 4.34
CA ARG A 11 -6.54 20.13 4.33
C ARG A 11 -5.03 19.97 4.54
N MET A 12 -4.21 20.75 3.82
CA MET A 12 -2.75 20.73 3.99
C MET A 12 -2.34 21.19 5.40
N ALA A 13 -3.00 22.21 5.95
CA ALA A 13 -2.73 22.69 7.31
C ALA A 13 -3.06 21.61 8.36
N GLN A 14 -4.17 20.88 8.19
CA GLN A 14 -4.52 19.75 9.05
C GLN A 14 -3.50 18.61 8.93
N ALA A 15 -3.06 18.28 7.71
CA ALA A 15 -2.05 17.24 7.49
C ALA A 15 -0.72 17.60 8.14
N ALA A 16 -0.27 18.85 8.01
CA ALA A 16 0.95 19.35 8.62
C ALA A 16 0.88 19.41 10.16
N GLY A 17 -0.29 19.73 10.73
CA GLY A 17 -0.50 19.83 12.18
C GLY A 17 -0.63 18.49 12.91
N ALA A 18 -0.71 17.37 12.18
CA ALA A 18 -0.91 16.06 12.76
C ALA A 18 0.35 15.51 13.46
N ALA A 19 0.14 14.71 14.51
CA ALA A 19 1.21 14.24 15.40
C ALA A 19 2.32 13.45 14.68
N ASP A 20 1.98 12.68 13.64
CA ASP A 20 2.93 11.92 12.84
C ASP A 20 3.74 12.80 11.87
N ALA A 21 3.15 13.88 11.33
CA ALA A 21 3.86 14.86 10.52
C ALA A 21 4.85 15.70 11.35
N GLN A 22 4.53 15.94 12.63
CA GLN A 22 5.42 16.66 13.56
C GLN A 22 6.69 15.87 13.91
N ILE A 23 6.68 14.55 13.74
CA ILE A 23 7.83 13.65 13.95
C ILE A 23 8.38 13.10 12.63
N ALA A 24 8.14 13.81 11.52
CA ALA A 24 8.58 13.36 10.19
C ALA A 24 10.12 13.31 10.07
N ASP A 25 10.82 14.20 10.75
CA ASP A 25 12.29 14.27 10.81
C ASP A 25 12.89 13.24 11.80
N GLU A 26 12.05 12.62 12.64
CA GLU A 26 12.47 11.58 13.57
C GLU A 26 12.54 10.20 12.89
N TYR A 27 13.51 9.39 13.30
CA TYR A 27 13.59 8.00 12.86
C TYR A 27 12.39 7.21 13.42
N PRO A 28 11.66 6.43 12.60
CA PRO A 28 10.50 5.68 13.07
C PRO A 28 10.83 4.72 14.21
N TYR A 29 9.93 4.63 15.20
CA TYR A 29 10.12 3.70 16.30
C TYR A 29 10.15 2.23 15.83
N PRO A 30 10.95 1.35 16.48
CA PRO A 30 11.07 -0.05 16.10
C PRO A 30 9.72 -0.77 15.94
N GLU A 31 8.77 -0.51 16.85
CA GLU A 31 7.43 -1.09 16.81
C GLU A 31 6.61 -0.67 15.58
N THR A 32 6.77 0.57 15.10
CA THR A 32 6.11 1.05 13.88
C THR A 32 6.73 0.38 12.66
N ILE A 33 8.06 0.27 12.63
CA ILE A 33 8.78 -0.42 11.55
C ILE A 33 8.35 -1.89 11.48
N GLU A 34 8.30 -2.58 12.60
CA GLU A 34 7.87 -3.98 12.68
C GLU A 34 6.39 -4.16 12.29
N ARG A 35 5.52 -3.23 12.72
CA ARG A 35 4.10 -3.21 12.32
C ARG A 35 3.98 -3.14 10.80
N TRP A 36 4.64 -2.18 10.17
CA TRP A 36 4.59 -1.99 8.72
C TRP A 36 5.22 -3.15 7.95
N ALA A 37 6.37 -3.65 8.40
CA ALA A 37 7.00 -4.84 7.82
C ALA A 37 6.04 -6.04 7.83
N ARG A 38 5.35 -6.27 8.95
CA ARG A 38 4.39 -7.38 9.09
C ARG A 38 3.10 -7.19 8.29
N LEU A 39 2.51 -6.00 8.33
CA LEU A 39 1.23 -5.71 7.69
C LEU A 39 1.34 -5.67 6.17
N PHE A 40 2.46 -5.14 5.66
CA PHE A 40 2.63 -4.88 4.24
C PHE A 40 3.67 -5.77 3.56
N GLY A 41 4.40 -6.59 4.30
CA GLY A 41 5.45 -7.44 3.74
C GLY A 41 6.69 -6.66 3.30
N TYR A 42 6.93 -5.51 3.93
CA TYR A 42 8.08 -4.66 3.65
C TYR A 42 9.35 -5.16 4.34
N SER A 43 10.49 -4.93 3.70
CA SER A 43 11.77 -4.99 4.40
C SER A 43 11.83 -3.90 5.49
N ARG A 44 12.71 -4.08 6.48
CA ARG A 44 12.91 -3.06 7.52
C ARG A 44 13.26 -1.68 6.94
N LEU A 45 14.10 -1.68 5.89
CA LEU A 45 14.54 -0.46 5.21
C LEU A 45 13.38 0.19 4.43
N GLU A 46 12.54 -0.62 3.80
CA GLU A 46 11.34 -0.15 3.08
C GLU A 46 10.33 0.46 4.03
N ALA A 47 10.05 -0.21 5.14
CA ALA A 47 9.15 0.31 6.16
C ALA A 47 9.63 1.68 6.64
N VAL A 48 10.91 1.84 6.98
CA VAL A 48 11.47 3.14 7.38
C VAL A 48 11.24 4.21 6.32
N LYS A 49 11.61 3.93 5.07
CA LYS A 49 11.50 4.92 3.99
C LYS A 49 10.05 5.31 3.70
N LEU A 50 9.13 4.34 3.68
CA LEU A 50 7.72 4.60 3.40
C LEU A 50 7.04 5.33 4.56
N ILE A 51 7.37 5.00 5.81
CA ILE A 51 6.89 5.76 6.98
C ILE A 51 7.36 7.20 6.89
N THR A 52 8.66 7.43 6.70
CA THR A 52 9.21 8.79 6.58
C THR A 52 8.56 9.54 5.43
N SER A 53 8.47 8.94 4.24
CA SER A 53 7.81 9.56 3.09
C SER A 53 6.35 9.91 3.34
N GLN A 54 5.59 9.05 4.06
CA GLN A 54 4.20 9.34 4.40
C GLN A 54 4.08 10.48 5.41
N ARG A 55 5.00 10.57 6.38
CA ARG A 55 5.01 11.66 7.37
C ARG A 55 5.40 13.01 6.77
N GLU A 56 6.30 13.00 5.80
CA GLU A 56 6.75 14.21 5.08
C GLU A 56 5.70 14.73 4.07
N ASP A 57 4.80 13.86 3.61
CA ASP A 57 3.77 14.24 2.64
C ASP A 57 2.61 15.00 3.32
N VAL A 58 2.70 16.33 3.32
CA VAL A 58 1.64 17.24 3.80
C VAL A 58 0.48 17.37 2.82
N THR A 59 0.60 16.82 1.62
CA THR A 59 -0.46 16.81 0.60
C THR A 59 -1.29 15.54 0.65
N ARG A 60 -0.96 14.59 1.52
CA ARG A 60 -1.69 13.32 1.61
C ARG A 60 -3.10 13.49 2.16
N GLU A 61 -4.02 12.70 1.60
CA GLU A 61 -5.37 12.59 2.15
C GLU A 61 -5.34 11.79 3.46
N ARG A 62 -5.99 12.32 4.49
CA ARG A 62 -6.06 11.72 5.82
C ARG A 62 -7.50 11.40 6.15
N ILE A 63 -7.71 10.29 6.86
CA ILE A 63 -9.03 10.03 7.42
C ILE A 63 -9.31 11.03 8.54
N THR A 64 -10.57 11.43 8.71
CA THR A 64 -10.95 12.32 9.81
C THR A 64 -10.88 11.59 11.16
N ASP A 65 -10.83 12.35 12.24
CA ASP A 65 -10.85 11.79 13.60
C ASP A 65 -12.15 11.03 13.87
N GLU A 66 -13.29 11.51 13.36
CA GLU A 66 -14.57 10.79 13.48
C GLU A 66 -14.55 9.48 12.72
N HIS A 67 -14.02 9.46 11.48
CA HIS A 67 -13.90 8.23 10.71
C HIS A 67 -13.00 7.22 11.44
N TRP A 68 -11.85 7.66 11.93
CA TRP A 68 -10.96 6.78 12.69
C TRP A 68 -11.65 6.23 13.94
N ALA A 69 -12.36 7.06 14.71
CA ALA A 69 -13.07 6.61 15.90
C ALA A 69 -14.10 5.50 15.63
N LEU A 70 -14.73 5.50 14.46
CA LEU A 70 -15.71 4.47 14.07
C LEU A 70 -15.07 3.11 13.77
N ILE A 71 -13.87 3.11 13.17
CA ILE A 71 -13.22 1.88 12.69
C ILE A 71 -12.08 1.39 13.59
N LYS A 72 -11.62 2.23 14.53
CA LYS A 72 -10.43 2.02 15.37
C LYS A 72 -10.40 0.62 15.97
N ASP A 73 -11.45 0.22 16.68
CA ASP A 73 -11.48 -1.06 17.40
C ASP A 73 -11.36 -2.28 16.47
N ALA A 74 -11.90 -2.19 15.25
CA ALA A 74 -11.82 -3.26 14.27
C ALA A 74 -10.43 -3.33 13.64
N GLU A 75 -9.86 -2.18 13.28
CA GLU A 75 -8.57 -2.09 12.61
C GLU A 75 -7.39 -2.34 13.57
N GLU A 76 -7.45 -1.85 14.83
CA GLU A 76 -6.46 -2.17 15.88
C GLU A 76 -6.44 -3.67 16.20
N ARG A 77 -7.60 -4.34 16.20
CA ARG A 77 -7.68 -5.80 16.34
C ARG A 77 -7.05 -6.53 15.16
N ALA A 78 -7.11 -5.95 13.96
CA ALA A 78 -6.39 -6.43 12.78
C ALA A 78 -4.90 -6.05 12.79
N GLY A 79 -4.44 -5.30 13.80
CA GLY A 79 -3.05 -4.90 14.00
C GLY A 79 -2.65 -3.58 13.33
N TYR A 80 -3.62 -2.85 12.76
CA TYR A 80 -3.42 -1.52 12.17
C TYR A 80 -3.53 -0.44 13.24
N ASP A 81 -2.64 0.54 13.18
CA ASP A 81 -2.90 1.86 13.75
C ASP A 81 -3.40 2.81 12.66
N ARG A 82 -3.70 4.06 13.02
CA ARG A 82 -4.19 5.06 12.07
C ARG A 82 -3.21 5.25 10.91
N GLU A 83 -1.93 5.38 11.20
CA GLU A 83 -0.88 5.63 10.20
C GLU A 83 -0.78 4.49 9.18
N ALA A 84 -0.76 3.23 9.65
CA ALA A 84 -0.76 2.07 8.77
C ALA A 84 -2.10 1.91 8.02
N TYR A 85 -3.23 2.28 8.63
CA TYR A 85 -4.52 2.26 7.93
C TYR A 85 -4.53 3.27 6.78
N GLU A 86 -4.09 4.50 7.02
CA GLU A 86 -3.96 5.54 5.99
C GLU A 86 -3.02 5.08 4.87
N HIS A 87 -1.87 4.48 5.22
CA HIS A 87 -0.94 3.89 4.23
C HIS A 87 -1.64 2.85 3.35
N ARG A 88 -2.45 1.97 3.97
CA ARG A 88 -3.20 0.93 3.26
C ARG A 88 -4.14 1.52 2.20
N GLN A 89 -4.78 2.65 2.48
CA GLN A 89 -5.69 3.31 1.54
C GLN A 89 -4.95 3.91 0.34
N GLN A 90 -3.70 4.33 0.54
CA GLN A 90 -2.86 4.89 -0.53
C GLN A 90 -2.20 3.80 -1.38
N LEU A 91 -2.20 2.54 -0.93
CA LEU A 91 -1.56 1.43 -1.64
C LEU A 91 -2.00 1.32 -3.11
N PRO A 92 -3.28 1.47 -3.49
CA PRO A 92 -3.67 1.31 -4.89
C PRO A 92 -3.17 2.44 -5.79
N GLU A 93 -3.00 3.66 -5.27
CA GLU A 93 -2.31 4.73 -6.00
C GLU A 93 -0.82 4.44 -6.09
N LEU A 94 -0.19 3.97 -5.00
CA LEU A 94 1.21 3.52 -5.04
C LEU A 94 1.42 2.36 -6.02
N PHE A 95 0.47 1.42 -6.14
CA PHE A 95 0.55 0.31 -7.08
C PHE A 95 0.38 0.77 -8.54
N LYS A 96 -0.49 1.76 -8.79
CA LYS A 96 -0.65 2.40 -10.10
C LYS A 96 0.57 3.24 -10.50
N ASN A 97 1.10 4.03 -9.57
CA ASN A 97 2.17 5.01 -9.82
C ASN A 97 3.57 4.39 -9.81
N ASN A 98 3.81 3.35 -8.98
CA ASN A 98 5.12 2.69 -8.88
C ASN A 98 5.26 1.44 -9.74
N GLY A 99 4.37 1.19 -10.70
CA GLY A 99 4.52 0.10 -11.66
C GLY A 99 4.72 -1.24 -10.95
N ALA A 100 3.76 -1.64 -10.11
CA ALA A 100 3.79 -2.91 -9.38
C ALA A 100 3.86 -4.16 -10.27
N THR A 101 3.79 -3.97 -11.59
CA THR A 101 3.96 -4.96 -12.63
C THR A 101 5.15 -4.63 -13.51
N ILE A 102 6.23 -5.40 -13.38
CA ILE A 102 7.34 -5.37 -14.33
C ILE A 102 6.99 -6.32 -15.48
N PRO A 103 6.99 -5.88 -16.75
CA PRO A 103 6.85 -6.79 -17.87
C PRO A 103 8.06 -7.71 -17.94
N VAL A 104 7.84 -9.01 -17.83
CA VAL A 104 8.84 -10.07 -17.93
C VAL A 104 8.52 -10.89 -19.18
N GLN A 105 9.53 -11.16 -20.01
CA GLN A 105 9.38 -12.14 -21.09
C GLN A 105 9.18 -13.52 -20.48
N GLY A 106 7.98 -14.09 -20.62
CA GLY A 106 7.68 -15.45 -20.21
C GLY A 106 8.48 -16.46 -21.04
N GLN A 107 8.76 -17.63 -20.46
CA GLN A 107 9.48 -18.72 -21.13
C GLN A 107 8.80 -19.22 -22.43
N GLU A 108 7.52 -18.92 -22.63
CA GLU A 108 6.74 -19.28 -23.84
C GLU A 108 6.53 -18.11 -24.81
N GLY A 109 7.22 -16.98 -24.63
CA GLY A 109 7.06 -15.79 -25.49
C GLY A 109 5.81 -14.93 -25.18
N GLY A 110 5.01 -15.32 -24.18
CA GLY A 110 3.93 -14.52 -23.63
C GLY A 110 4.43 -13.41 -22.70
N LEU A 111 3.76 -12.26 -22.72
CA LEU A 111 4.04 -11.14 -21.81
C LEU A 111 3.51 -11.51 -20.40
N MET A 112 4.42 -11.68 -19.45
CA MET A 112 4.08 -11.90 -18.04
C MET A 112 4.33 -10.63 -17.25
N PHE A 113 3.62 -10.47 -16.14
CA PHE A 113 3.76 -9.33 -15.24
C PHE A 113 4.15 -9.84 -13.85
N GLY A 114 5.25 -9.34 -13.31
CA GLY A 114 5.64 -9.61 -11.93
C GLY A 114 4.90 -8.68 -10.97
N PHE A 115 3.87 -9.16 -10.29
CA PHE A 115 3.11 -8.41 -9.29
C PHE A 115 3.79 -8.49 -7.92
N ARG A 116 4.22 -7.37 -7.35
CA ARG A 116 4.91 -7.38 -6.05
C ARG A 116 3.99 -7.89 -4.93
N MET A 117 4.39 -8.93 -4.23
CA MET A 117 3.66 -9.46 -3.07
C MET A 117 3.82 -8.54 -1.87
N GLY A 118 2.70 -8.17 -1.24
CA GLY A 118 2.65 -7.29 -0.08
C GLY A 118 1.23 -6.85 0.26
N GLY A 119 1.01 -6.38 1.48
CA GLY A 119 -0.27 -5.85 1.95
C GLY A 119 -1.44 -6.80 1.76
N LEU A 120 -2.46 -6.36 1.00
CA LEU A 120 -3.69 -7.11 0.73
C LEU A 120 -3.47 -8.36 -0.12
N LEU A 121 -2.35 -8.43 -0.87
CA LEU A 121 -1.97 -9.55 -1.73
C LEU A 121 -0.66 -10.20 -1.23
N LYS A 122 -0.58 -10.43 0.09
CA LYS A 122 0.61 -10.99 0.76
C LYS A 122 0.94 -12.44 0.44
N SER A 123 0.09 -13.16 -0.31
CA SER A 123 0.21 -14.60 -0.52
C SER A 123 -0.27 -15.01 -1.92
N ALA A 124 0.41 -15.99 -2.52
CA ALA A 124 0.06 -16.52 -3.83
C ALA A 124 -1.36 -17.12 -3.87
N GLU A 125 -1.85 -17.63 -2.75
CA GLU A 125 -3.23 -18.11 -2.58
C GLU A 125 -4.25 -16.98 -2.77
N LYS A 126 -3.95 -15.79 -2.24
CA LYS A 126 -4.81 -14.62 -2.37
C LYS A 126 -4.79 -14.09 -3.80
N VAL A 127 -3.62 -14.11 -4.44
CA VAL A 127 -3.50 -13.75 -5.86
C VAL A 127 -4.26 -14.74 -6.74
N LYS A 128 -4.19 -16.05 -6.44
CA LYS A 128 -4.98 -17.08 -7.12
C LYS A 128 -6.48 -16.85 -6.97
N GLU A 129 -6.93 -16.59 -5.76
CA GLU A 129 -8.35 -16.34 -5.44
C GLU A 129 -8.89 -15.14 -6.21
N VAL A 130 -8.19 -13.99 -6.12
CA VAL A 130 -8.62 -12.74 -6.75
C VAL A 130 -8.47 -12.79 -8.28
N GLY A 131 -7.40 -13.40 -8.75
CA GLY A 131 -7.12 -13.58 -10.17
C GLY A 131 -7.92 -14.70 -10.84
N GLU A 132 -8.72 -15.44 -10.07
CA GLU A 132 -9.49 -16.61 -10.51
C GLU A 132 -8.62 -17.65 -11.25
N MET A 133 -7.38 -17.83 -10.82
CA MET A 133 -6.42 -18.68 -11.52
C MET A 133 -6.69 -20.17 -11.21
N GLU A 134 -6.58 -21.04 -12.22
CA GLU A 134 -6.73 -22.50 -12.00
C GLU A 134 -5.59 -23.06 -11.12
N LYS A 135 -4.37 -22.57 -11.36
CA LYS A 135 -3.14 -22.98 -10.69
C LYS A 135 -2.59 -21.88 -9.80
N LEU A 136 -1.81 -22.27 -8.80
CA LEU A 136 -1.12 -21.31 -7.95
C LEU A 136 -0.10 -20.53 -8.81
N PRO A 137 -0.10 -19.20 -8.78
CA PRO A 137 0.84 -18.41 -9.57
C PRO A 137 2.28 -18.64 -9.11
N LYS A 138 3.22 -18.54 -10.06
CA LYS A 138 4.64 -18.68 -9.76
C LYS A 138 5.10 -17.49 -8.93
N VAL A 139 5.80 -17.75 -7.82
CA VAL A 139 6.45 -16.72 -7.03
C VAL A 139 7.93 -16.70 -7.37
N GLU A 140 8.45 -15.53 -7.74
CA GLU A 140 9.86 -15.31 -7.97
C GLU A 140 10.43 -14.33 -6.95
N ASP A 141 11.63 -14.62 -6.46
CA ASP A 141 12.39 -13.68 -5.64
C ASP A 141 13.04 -12.66 -6.56
N GLY A 142 12.86 -11.39 -6.25
CA GLY A 142 13.51 -10.26 -6.90
C GLY A 142 14.37 -9.49 -5.92
N TRP A 143 15.18 -8.60 -6.48
CA TRP A 143 16.01 -7.69 -5.70
C TRP A 143 15.68 -6.26 -6.09
N SER A 144 15.41 -5.43 -5.10
CA SER A 144 15.26 -3.99 -5.28
C SER A 144 16.43 -3.27 -4.59
N ASP A 145 16.58 -1.98 -4.83
CA ASP A 145 17.51 -1.12 -4.08
C ASP A 145 17.24 -1.15 -2.56
N MET A 146 16.08 -1.66 -2.16
CA MET A 146 15.59 -1.73 -0.78
C MET A 146 15.64 -3.13 -0.17
N GLY A 147 16.21 -4.11 -0.89
CA GLY A 147 16.40 -5.49 -0.45
C GLY A 147 15.56 -6.53 -1.21
N PRO A 148 15.51 -7.77 -0.69
CA PRO A 148 14.78 -8.86 -1.34
C PRO A 148 13.27 -8.60 -1.32
N VAL A 149 12.65 -8.82 -2.47
CA VAL A 149 11.21 -8.65 -2.68
C VAL A 149 10.67 -9.91 -3.36
N LYS A 150 9.39 -10.22 -3.18
CA LYS A 150 8.76 -11.35 -3.87
C LYS A 150 7.76 -10.87 -4.88
N PHE A 151 7.79 -11.45 -6.06
CA PHE A 151 6.86 -11.17 -7.15
C PHE A 151 6.03 -12.38 -7.47
N CYS A 152 4.75 -12.15 -7.70
CA CYS A 152 3.80 -13.13 -8.17
C CYS A 152 3.63 -12.94 -9.68
N MET A 153 4.00 -13.93 -10.47
CA MET A 153 3.97 -13.86 -11.93
C MET A 153 2.55 -14.14 -12.42
N VAL A 154 1.96 -13.14 -13.07
CA VAL A 154 0.58 -13.15 -13.55
C VAL A 154 0.51 -12.73 -15.02
N ASP A 155 -0.50 -13.21 -15.74
CA ASP A 155 -0.77 -12.74 -17.09
C ASP A 155 -1.56 -11.42 -17.10
N MET A 156 -1.86 -10.91 -18.28
CA MET A 156 -2.57 -9.63 -18.45
C MET A 156 -4.01 -9.66 -17.92
N GLU A 157 -4.70 -10.79 -18.06
CA GLU A 157 -6.09 -10.94 -17.59
C GLU A 157 -6.14 -10.94 -16.06
N THR A 158 -5.28 -11.75 -15.44
CA THR A 158 -5.11 -11.85 -13.99
C THR A 158 -4.69 -10.50 -13.41
N LYS A 159 -3.78 -9.78 -14.08
CA LYS A 159 -3.38 -8.42 -13.70
C LYS A 159 -4.59 -7.49 -13.62
N ALA A 160 -5.44 -7.45 -14.65
CA ALA A 160 -6.61 -6.57 -14.69
C ALA A 160 -7.58 -6.87 -13.54
N LYS A 161 -7.81 -8.16 -13.24
CA LYS A 161 -8.66 -8.59 -12.10
C LYS A 161 -8.07 -8.15 -10.75
N LEU A 162 -6.76 -8.27 -10.56
CA LEU A 162 -6.09 -7.83 -9.33
C LEU A 162 -6.18 -6.31 -9.15
N GLU A 163 -5.96 -5.54 -10.21
CA GLU A 163 -6.08 -4.08 -10.19
C GLU A 163 -7.52 -3.64 -9.90
N GLU A 164 -8.51 -4.29 -10.51
CA GLU A 164 -9.93 -4.03 -10.25
C GLU A 164 -10.31 -4.38 -8.81
N TRP A 165 -9.92 -5.54 -8.31
CA TRP A 165 -10.19 -5.94 -6.94
C TRP A 165 -9.56 -4.99 -5.92
N LEU A 166 -8.31 -4.56 -6.16
CA LEU A 166 -7.66 -3.55 -5.32
C LEU A 166 -8.42 -2.22 -5.33
N ALA A 167 -8.92 -1.78 -6.48
CA ALA A 167 -9.76 -0.59 -6.58
C ALA A 167 -11.09 -0.75 -5.81
N GLN A 168 -11.71 -1.94 -5.89
CA GLN A 168 -12.94 -2.25 -5.13
C GLN A 168 -12.69 -2.27 -3.62
N GLN A 169 -11.53 -2.77 -3.16
CA GLN A 169 -11.18 -2.75 -1.73
C GLN A 169 -11.05 -1.33 -1.17
N VAL A 170 -10.69 -0.34 -1.99
CA VAL A 170 -10.68 1.07 -1.60
C VAL A 170 -12.09 1.64 -1.54
N LEU A 171 -12.94 1.30 -2.51
CA LEU A 171 -14.30 1.82 -2.62
C LEU A 171 -15.28 1.21 -1.62
N LEU A 172 -15.12 -0.07 -1.25
CA LEU A 172 -16.02 -0.79 -0.34
C LEU A 172 -15.89 -0.37 1.14
N LYS A 173 -14.97 0.53 1.48
CA LYS A 173 -14.72 0.99 2.85
C LYS A 173 -14.82 2.53 3.03
N GLN A 174 -15.34 3.25 2.03
CA GLN A 174 -15.73 4.66 2.19
C GLN A 174 -17.05 4.79 2.93
#